data_AF-A0A0F9EC10-F1
#
_entry.id   AF-A0A0F9EC10-F1
#
_cell.length_a   1.000
_cell.length_b   1.000
_cell.length_c   1.000
_cell.angle_alpha   90.00
_cell.angle_beta   90.00
_cell.angle_gamma   90.00
#
_symmetry.space_group_name_H-M   'P 1'
#
loop_
_entity.id
_entity.type
_entity.pdbx_description
1 polymer ?
#
loop_
_entity_poly.entity_id
_entity_poly.type
_entity_poly.pdbx_seq_one_letter_code
_entity_poly.pdbx_strand_id
1 'polypeptide(L)' 'MSTQSLVLSRLSDEPQTAYEIAAQIRFSHETVRLILRRAFANGRVVREAMSNGSPRWVYGWRLGCERCGR' A
#
# COMPACT_ATOMS: atom_id res chain seq x y z
N MET A 1 7.21 13.12 -13.10
CA MET A 1 6.76 12.48 -11.84
C MET A 1 7.16 11.01 -11.88
N SER A 2 7.82 10.46 -10.86
CA SER A 2 8.28 9.05 -10.89
C SER A 2 7.13 8.07 -10.58
N THR A 3 7.23 6.82 -11.05
CA THR A 3 6.27 5.75 -10.73
C THR A 3 6.11 5.56 -9.23
N GLN A 4 7.21 5.68 -8.47
CA GLN A 4 7.16 5.61 -7.02
C GLN A 4 6.33 6.74 -6.41
N SER A 5 6.52 7.98 -6.86
CA SER A 5 5.72 9.11 -6.39
C SER A 5 4.24 8.95 -6.74
N LEU A 6 3.92 8.39 -7.91
CA LEU A 6 2.55 8.14 -8.33
C LEU A 6 1.86 7.05 -7.50
N VAL A 7 2.56 5.96 -7.15
CA VAL A 7 2.02 4.91 -6.28
C VAL A 7 1.75 5.46 -4.88
N LEU A 8 2.72 6.18 -4.32
CA LEU A 8 2.59 6.72 -2.97
C LEU A 8 1.53 7.81 -2.88
N SER A 9 1.32 8.61 -3.93
CA SER A 9 0.26 9.64 -3.94
C SER A 9 -1.17 9.07 -3.99
N ARG A 10 -1.32 7.76 -4.20
CA ARG A 10 -2.63 7.07 -4.18
C ARG A 10 -2.90 6.30 -2.91
N LEU A 11 -1.95 6.27 -1.96
CA LEU A 11 -2.27 5.81 -0.61
C LEU A 11 -3.19 6.84 0.04
N SER A 12 -4.37 6.39 0.48
CA SER A 12 -5.29 7.20 1.29
C SER A 12 -5.18 6.81 2.77
N ASP A 13 -6.01 7.45 3.61
CA ASP A 13 -6.20 7.05 5.01
C ASP A 13 -6.92 5.70 5.13
N GLU A 14 -7.67 5.29 4.11
CA GLU A 14 -8.26 3.95 4.03
C GLU A 14 -7.23 2.94 3.51
N PRO A 15 -6.97 1.82 4.21
CA PRO A 15 -6.02 0.82 3.75
C PRO A 15 -6.46 0.17 2.43
N GLN A 16 -5.56 0.14 1.45
CA GLN A 16 -5.84 -0.40 0.12
C GLN A 16 -4.85 -1.50 -0.28
N THR A 17 -5.32 -2.47 -1.05
CA THR A 17 -4.46 -3.50 -1.64
C THR A 17 -3.61 -2.93 -2.78
N ALA A 18 -2.48 -3.58 -3.06
CA ALA A 18 -1.64 -3.24 -4.21
C ALA A 18 -2.39 -3.36 -5.55
N TYR A 19 -3.40 -4.24 -5.63
CA TYR A 19 -4.24 -4.41 -6.81
C TYR A 19 -5.14 -3.20 -7.04
N GLU A 20 -5.81 -2.71 -6.00
CA GLU A 20 -6.67 -1.52 -6.09
C GLU A 20 -5.87 -0.29 -6.49
N ILE A 21 -4.71 -0.08 -5.87
CA ILE A 21 -3.82 1.03 -6.21
C ILE A 21 -3.38 0.92 -7.67
N ALA A 22 -2.97 -0.27 -8.13
CA ALA A 22 -2.58 -0.52 -9.51
C ALA A 22 -3.69 -0.23 -10.51
N ALA A 23 -4.94 -0.59 -10.19
CA ALA A 23 -6.11 -0.31 -11.02
C ALA A 23 -6.35 1.21 -11.16
N GLN A 24 -6.21 1.98 -10.07
CA GLN A 24 -6.41 3.43 -10.09
C GLN A 24 -5.40 4.18 -10.96
N ILE A 25 -4.15 3.71 -11.02
CA ILE A 25 -3.09 4.34 -11.80
C ILE A 25 -2.83 3.64 -13.15
N ARG A 26 -3.64 2.63 -13.49
CA ARG A 26 -3.52 1.80 -14.70
C ARG A 26 -2.10 1.28 -14.92
N PHE A 27 -1.51 0.69 -13.88
CA PHE A 27 -0.13 0.22 -13.89
C PHE A 27 -0.04 -1.26 -13.52
N SER A 28 1.12 -1.89 -13.76
CA SER A 28 1.34 -3.30 -13.40
C SER A 28 1.20 -3.52 -11.90
N HIS A 29 0.33 -4.45 -11.51
CA HIS A 29 0.17 -4.89 -10.12
C HIS A 29 1.50 -5.33 -9.50
N GLU A 30 2.35 -6.04 -10.25
CA GLU A 30 3.64 -6.51 -9.75
C GLU A 30 4.57 -5.33 -9.41
N THR A 31 4.64 -4.33 -10.29
CA THR A 31 5.48 -3.16 -10.04
C THR A 31 4.99 -2.35 -8.84
N VAL A 32 3.67 -2.16 -8.72
CA VAL A 32 3.06 -1.49 -7.57
C VAL A 32 3.36 -2.25 -6.27
N ARG A 33 3.24 -3.58 -6.29
CA ARG A 33 3.57 -4.44 -5.15
C ARG A 33 5.03 -4.29 -4.72
N LEU A 34 5.97 -4.25 -5.67
CA LEU A 34 7.39 -4.06 -5.36
C LEU A 34 7.67 -2.69 -4.74
N ILE A 35 7.07 -1.63 -5.28
CA ILE A 35 7.20 -0.26 -4.75
C ILE A 35 6.67 -0.20 -3.30
N LEU A 36 5.49 -0.75 -3.04
CA LEU A 36 4.88 -0.76 -1.72
C LEU A 36 5.68 -1.59 -0.72
N ARG A 37 6.20 -2.77 -1.11
CA ARG A 37 7.10 -3.57 -0.25
C ARG A 37 8.36 -2.80 0.12
N ARG A 38 8.96 -2.09 -0.84
CA ARG A 38 10.15 -1.26 -0.58
C ARG A 38 9.82 -0.06 0.32
N ALA A 39 8.68 0.58 0.10
CA ALA A 39 8.22 1.67 0.95
C ALA A 39 7.97 1.20 2.40
N PHE A 40 7.40 0.01 2.59
CA PHE A 40 7.20 -0.61 3.90
C PHE A 40 8.54 -0.94 4.57
N ALA A 41 9.47 -1.56 3.85
CA ALA A 41 10.81 -1.87 4.37
C ALA A 41 11.58 -0.62 4.82
N ASN A 42 11.34 0.52 4.15
CA ASN A 42 11.89 1.82 4.51
C ASN A 42 11.07 2.57 5.58
N GLY A 43 10.05 1.95 6.17
CA GLY A 43 9.21 2.55 7.21
C GLY A 43 8.32 3.72 6.76
N ARG A 44 8.14 3.92 5.45
CA ARG A 44 7.34 5.02 4.89
C ARG A 44 5.84 4.76 4.91
N VAL A 45 5.46 3.49 4.84
CA VAL A 45 4.06 3.04 4.82
C VAL A 45 3.90 1.88 5.79
N VAL A 46 2.68 1.63 6.21
CA VAL A 46 2.31 0.45 7.00
C VAL A 46 1.61 -0.56 6.12
N ARG A 47 1.60 -1.82 6.56
CA ARG A 47 0.81 -2.87 5.92
C ARG A 47 0.16 -3.76 6.97
N GLU A 48 -1.04 -4.23 6.67
CA GLU A 48 -1.79 -5.16 7.52
C GLU A 48 -2.23 -6.38 6.71
N ALA A 49 -2.27 -7.54 7.34
CA ALA A 49 -2.82 -8.74 6.73
C ALA A 49 -4.35 -8.66 6.78
N MET A 50 -5.03 -8.95 5.66
CA MET A 50 -6.49 -9.02 5.68
C MET A 50 -6.96 -10.19 6.55
N SER A 51 -7.89 -9.92 7.48
CA SER A 51 -8.40 -10.91 8.44
C SER A 51 -9.25 -12.03 7.82
N ASN A 52 -9.48 -12.00 6.51
CA ASN A 52 -10.28 -12.99 5.78
C ASN A 52 -9.50 -14.25 5.38
N GLY A 53 -8.39 -14.55 6.05
CA GLY A 53 -7.55 -15.73 5.77
C GLY A 53 -6.80 -15.69 4.44
N SER A 54 -6.88 -14.58 3.69
CA SER A 54 -6.16 -14.42 2.43
C SER A 54 -4.74 -13.87 2.70
N PRO A 55 -3.70 -14.31 1.96
CA PRO A 55 -2.33 -13.77 2.07
C PRO A 55 -2.19 -12.35 1.47
N ARG A 56 -3.29 -11.60 1.41
CA ARG A 56 -3.35 -10.27 0.82
C ARG A 56 -3.07 -9.23 1.90
N TRP A 57 -2.26 -8.26 1.51
CA TRP A 57 -1.86 -7.15 2.36
C TRP A 57 -2.57 -5.88 1.88
N VAL A 58 -3.08 -5.11 2.83
CA VAL A 58 -3.49 -3.72 2.60
C VAL A 58 -2.37 -2.79 3.05
N TYR A 59 -2.23 -1.65 2.38
CA TYR A 59 -1.21 -0.64 2.62
C TYR A 59 -1.89 0.69 2.91
N GLY A 60 -1.34 1.45 3.86
CA GLY A 60 -1.82 2.78 4.23
C GLY A 60 -0.71 3.67 4.76
N TRP A 61 -1.04 4.93 5.04
CA TRP A 61 -0.13 5.83 5.72
C TRP A 61 -0.05 5.50 7.21
N ARG A 62 1.15 5.65 7.80
CA ARG A 62 1.36 5.45 9.24
C ARG A 62 0.46 6.34 10.10
N LEU A 63 0.10 7.53 9.62
CA LEU A 63 -0.72 8.51 10.34
C LEU A 63 -2.23 8.19 10.30
N GLY A 64 -2.72 7.52 9.26
CA GLY A 64 -4.14 7.12 9.14
C GLY A 64 -4.45 5.73 9.72
N CYS A 65 -3.42 4.92 9.96
CA CYS A 65 -3.60 3.59 10.54
C CYS A 65 -3.67 3.69 12.08
N GLU A 66 -4.80 4.13 12.61
CA GLU A 66 -5.11 4.07 14.06
C GLU A 66 -5.03 2.64 14.61
N ARG A 67 -5.11 1.65 13.71
CA ARG A 67 -5.01 0.21 14.00
C ARG A 67 -3.58 -0.33 14.08
N CYS A 68 -2.59 0.41 13.57
CA CYS A 68 -1.19 -0.04 13.49
C CYS A 68 -0.39 0.16 14.79
N GLY A 69 -1.02 0.68 15.86
CA GLY A 69 -0.39 1.07 17.11
C GLY A 69 -0.84 0.28 18.35
N ARG A 70 -1.44 -0.90 18.22
CA ARG A 70 -1.75 -1.80 19.35
C ARG A 70 -1.18 -3.19 19.16
#